data_AF-A0A8K0P694-F1
#
_entry.id   AF-A0A8K0P694-F1
#
_cell.length_a   1.000
_cell.length_b   1.000
_cell.length_c   1.000
_cell.angle_alpha   90.00
_cell.angle_beta   90.00
_cell.angle_gamma   90.00
#
_symmetry.space_group_name_H-M   'P 1'
#
loop_
_entity.id
_entity.type
_entity.pdbx_description
1 polymer ?
#
loop_
_entity_poly.entity_id
_entity_poly.type
_entity_poly.pdbx_seq_one_letter_code
_entity_poly.pdbx_strand_id
1 'polypeptide(L)'
;MSHQDSGTKEVLFTFNIPSITTSLQSKLEIPIKIPYNGCKKELTIRIISIFKLPCYIEEDLYHKLSTFIEKETLNFLDDLADTLLNEAKEGGIAIENDIVKAWEAAFREETLEYGRGVYGKQEDVKEWRGTQGEDVLFAAAYHSLVHSPSLGLVLKCENAHARALQRLAAQRDEEIAALDL
;
A
#
# COMPACT_ATOMS: atom_id res chain seq x y z
N MET A 1 3.65 37.89 15.51
CA MET A 1 4.00 36.60 14.90
C MET A 1 2.84 35.67 15.16
N SER A 2 1.90 35.64 14.21
CA SER A 2 0.66 34.88 14.35
C SER A 2 0.96 33.44 13.95
N HIS A 3 0.79 32.51 14.89
CA HIS A 3 0.75 31.09 14.59
C HIS A 3 -0.48 30.86 13.70
N GLN A 4 -0.26 30.67 12.41
CA GLN A 4 -1.31 30.32 11.46
C GLN A 4 -1.56 28.82 11.62
N ASP A 5 -2.76 28.48 12.05
CA ASP A 5 -3.27 27.12 12.29
C ASP A 5 -3.32 26.36 10.95
N SER A 6 -2.16 25.84 10.53
CA SER A 6 -1.90 25.29 9.19
C SER A 6 -2.23 23.81 9.16
N GLY A 7 -3.50 23.47 9.03
CA GLY A 7 -3.88 22.06 8.82
C GLY A 7 -5.36 21.79 8.58
N THR A 8 -6.24 22.79 8.71
CA THR A 8 -7.68 22.59 8.49
C THR A 8 -8.23 23.58 7.48
N LYS A 9 -8.90 23.06 6.45
CA LYS A 9 -9.62 23.82 5.42
C LYS A 9 -11.10 23.88 5.80
N GLU A 10 -11.67 25.08 5.84
CA GLU A 10 -13.11 25.25 6.01
C GLU A 10 -13.79 25.15 4.65
N VAL A 11 -14.66 24.17 4.48
CA VAL A 11 -15.42 23.95 3.24
C VAL A 11 -16.91 24.03 3.55
N LEU A 12 -17.63 24.80 2.72
CA LEU A 12 -19.06 24.99 2.87
C LEU A 12 -19.81 23.78 2.28
N PHE A 13 -20.48 23.01 3.13
CA PHE A 13 -21.39 21.97 2.72
C PHE A 13 -22.76 22.56 2.41
N THR A 14 -23.27 22.29 1.21
CA THR A 14 -24.61 22.68 0.76
C THR A 14 -25.50 21.46 0.66
N PHE A 15 -26.67 21.50 1.29
CA PHE A 15 -27.69 20.46 1.18
C PHE A 15 -29.05 21.06 0.86
N ASN A 16 -29.69 20.56 -0.19
CA ASN A 16 -31.05 20.97 -0.56
C ASN A 16 -32.06 20.05 0.13
N ILE A 17 -32.94 20.63 0.94
CA ILE A 17 -33.96 19.88 1.66
C ILE A 17 -35.10 19.54 0.68
N PRO A 18 -35.42 18.25 0.46
CA PRO A 18 -36.58 17.87 -0.32
C PRO A 18 -37.85 18.15 0.49
N SER A 19 -38.47 19.32 0.28
CA SER A 19 -39.80 19.63 0.82
C SER A 19 -40.87 19.19 -0.17
N ILE A 20 -41.85 18.41 0.32
CA ILE A 20 -43.01 17.96 -0.46
C ILE A 20 -44.13 19.03 -0.44
N THR A 21 -44.12 19.96 0.51
CA THR A 21 -45.29 20.81 0.83
C THR A 21 -45.13 22.28 0.49
N THR A 22 -43.93 22.74 0.10
CA THR A 22 -43.70 24.15 -0.19
C THR A 22 -42.76 24.28 -1.38
N SER A 23 -43.12 25.09 -2.37
CA SER A 23 -42.29 25.46 -3.53
C SER A 23 -41.00 26.21 -3.17
N LEU A 24 -40.68 26.33 -1.89
CA LEU A 24 -39.46 26.92 -1.34
C LEU A 24 -38.42 25.80 -1.14
N GLN A 25 -37.42 25.79 -2.02
CA GLN A 25 -36.23 24.95 -1.87
C GLN A 25 -35.38 25.51 -0.73
N SER A 26 -35.52 24.95 0.47
CA SER A 26 -34.68 25.34 1.61
C SER A 26 -33.29 24.75 1.45
N LYS A 27 -32.28 25.63 1.35
CA LYS A 27 -30.86 25.28 1.27
C LYS A 27 -30.24 25.35 2.66
N LEU A 28 -29.54 24.30 3.06
CA LEU A 28 -28.77 24.22 4.29
C LEU A 28 -27.28 24.40 3.95
N GLU A 29 -26.66 25.43 4.51
CA GLU A 29 -25.25 25.76 4.30
C GLU A 29 -24.50 25.67 5.62
N ILE A 30 -23.51 24.78 5.71
CA ILE A 30 -22.78 24.50 6.95
C ILE A 30 -21.29 24.50 6.68
N PRO A 31 -20.49 25.34 7.37
CA PRO A 31 -19.04 25.26 7.28
C PRO A 31 -18.53 24.03 8.02
N ILE A 32 -17.75 23.21 7.32
CA ILE A 32 -17.12 21.99 7.86
C ILE A 32 -15.61 22.14 7.79
N LYS A 33 -14.94 21.81 8.90
CA LYS A 33 -13.47 21.75 8.96
C LYS A 33 -12.98 20.39 8.46
N ILE A 34 -12.06 20.42 7.51
CA ILE A 34 -11.50 19.25 6.83
C ILE A 34 -9.98 19.25 7.05
N PRO A 35 -9.34 18.11 7.41
CA PRO A 35 -9.94 16.78 7.60
C PRO A 35 -10.83 16.71 8.85
N TYR A 36 -11.98 16.03 8.73
CA TYR A 36 -12.91 15.84 9.84
C TYR A 36 -12.57 14.54 10.58
N ASN A 37 -11.96 14.66 11.77
CA ASN A 37 -11.56 13.52 12.60
C ASN A 37 -12.67 12.95 13.50
N GLY A 38 -13.87 13.52 13.48
CA GLY A 38 -14.98 13.11 14.34
C GLY A 38 -15.87 12.02 13.75
N CYS A 39 -16.87 11.59 14.51
CA CYS A 39 -17.92 10.70 14.01
C CYS A 39 -18.87 11.46 13.07
N LYS A 40 -19.02 10.99 11.83
CA LYS A 40 -19.89 11.61 10.82
C LYS A 40 -21.37 11.52 11.21
N LYS A 41 -21.78 10.42 11.85
CA LYS A 41 -23.15 10.23 12.36
C LYS A 41 -23.49 11.25 13.44
N GLU A 42 -22.57 11.47 14.38
CA GLU A 42 -22.75 12.48 15.43
C GLU A 42 -22.90 13.88 14.83
N LEU A 43 -22.08 14.22 13.82
CA LEU A 43 -22.20 15.48 13.10
C LEU A 43 -23.59 15.63 12.45
N THR A 44 -24.07 14.60 11.75
CA THR A 44 -25.42 14.59 11.15
C THR A 44 -26.51 14.82 12.20
N ILE A 45 -26.49 14.07 13.30
CA ILE A 45 -27.48 14.20 14.38
C ILE A 45 -27.41 15.60 15.01
N ARG A 46 -26.21 16.14 15.20
CA ARG A 46 -25.99 17.49 15.73
C ARG A 46 -26.56 18.55 14.80
N ILE A 47 -26.36 18.41 13.49
CA ILE A 47 -26.94 19.29 12.47
C ILE A 47 -28.47 19.23 12.54
N ILE A 48 -29.05 18.03 12.55
CA ILE A 48 -30.51 17.83 12.65
C ILE A 48 -31.06 18.47 13.92
N SER A 49 -30.36 18.32 15.05
CA SER A 49 -30.75 18.90 16.34
C SER A 49 -30.69 20.42 16.35
N ILE A 50 -29.65 21.02 15.75
CA ILE A 50 -29.48 22.48 15.69
C ILE A 50 -30.53 23.12 14.79
N PHE A 51 -30.75 22.55 13.61
CA PHE A 51 -31.66 23.11 12.60
C PHE A 51 -33.11 22.61 12.73
N LYS A 52 -33.39 21.75 13.74
CA LYS A 52 -34.69 21.12 13.97
C LYS A 52 -35.26 20.46 12.71
N LEU A 53 -34.41 19.75 11.99
CA LEU A 53 -34.80 19.08 10.75
C LEU A 53 -35.64 17.84 11.04
N PRO A 54 -36.60 17.51 10.18
CA PRO A 54 -37.32 16.24 10.26
C PRO A 54 -36.39 15.02 10.18
N CYS A 55 -36.68 13.99 10.98
CA CYS A 55 -35.88 12.76 11.04
C CYS A 55 -35.84 11.97 9.71
N TYR A 56 -36.83 12.13 8.83
CA TYR A 56 -36.84 11.44 7.53
C TYR A 56 -35.70 11.86 6.59
N ILE A 57 -35.05 13.00 6.86
CA ILE A 57 -33.93 13.53 6.06
C ILE A 57 -32.59 12.95 6.56
N GLU A 58 -32.57 12.32 7.73
CA GLU A 58 -31.33 11.89 8.41
C GLU A 58 -30.46 10.99 7.53
N GLU A 59 -31.05 9.97 6.89
CA GLU A 59 -30.29 9.04 6.05
C GLU A 59 -29.68 9.70 4.82
N ASP A 60 -30.46 10.53 4.11
CA ASP A 60 -30.00 11.23 2.91
C ASP A 60 -28.94 12.29 3.25
N LEU A 61 -29.13 13.01 4.36
CA LEU A 61 -28.17 13.97 4.89
C LEU A 61 -26.87 13.26 5.31
N TYR A 62 -26.97 12.15 6.03
CA TYR A 62 -25.81 11.35 6.44
C TYR A 62 -25.02 10.88 5.23
N HIS A 63 -25.68 10.32 4.22
CA HIS A 63 -25.02 9.82 3.03
C HIS A 63 -24.31 10.94 2.26
N LYS A 64 -25.01 12.05 1.97
CA LYS A 64 -24.41 13.19 1.25
C LYS A 64 -23.29 13.85 2.05
N LEU A 65 -23.44 13.98 3.36
CA LEU A 65 -22.41 14.52 4.24
C LEU A 65 -21.19 13.61 4.29
N SER A 66 -21.38 12.29 4.39
CA SER A 66 -20.27 11.34 4.45
C SER A 66 -19.46 11.33 3.16
N THR A 67 -20.13 11.25 2.01
CA THR A 67 -19.48 11.30 0.69
C THR A 67 -18.78 12.63 0.47
N PHE A 68 -19.38 13.74 0.90
CA PHE A 68 -18.76 15.07 0.80
C PHE A 68 -17.48 15.17 1.63
N ILE A 69 -17.53 14.75 2.91
CA ILE A 69 -16.36 14.76 3.80
C ILE A 69 -15.27 13.86 3.25
N GLU A 70 -15.59 12.67 2.74
CA GLU A 70 -14.60 11.76 2.13
C GLU A 70 -13.93 12.39 0.93
N LYS A 71 -14.71 12.91 -0.01
CA LYS A 71 -14.20 13.51 -1.23
C LYS A 71 -13.31 14.71 -0.94
N GLU A 72 -13.75 15.61 -0.09
CA GLU A 72 -12.98 16.81 0.24
C GLU A 72 -11.75 16.49 1.11
N THR A 73 -11.81 15.46 1.95
CA THR A 73 -10.63 14.98 2.69
C THR A 73 -9.60 14.38 1.73
N LEU A 74 -10.03 13.59 0.74
CA LEU A 74 -9.15 13.07 -0.30
C LEU A 74 -8.52 14.21 -1.11
N ASN A 75 -9.33 15.15 -1.59
CA ASN A 75 -8.80 16.31 -2.31
C ASN A 75 -7.79 17.11 -1.48
N PHE A 76 -8.05 17.31 -0.18
CA PHE A 76 -7.11 18.00 0.71
C PHE A 76 -5.79 17.23 0.87
N LEU A 77 -5.86 15.89 0.96
CA LEU A 77 -4.67 15.04 1.06
C LEU A 77 -3.88 15.01 -0.26
N ASP A 78 -4.58 15.00 -1.39
CA ASP A 78 -3.96 15.08 -2.72
C ASP A 78 -3.28 16.44 -2.91
N ASP A 79 -3.96 17.55 -2.57
CA ASP A 79 -3.38 18.89 -2.60
C ASP A 79 -2.12 18.98 -1.70
N LEU A 80 -2.18 18.38 -0.51
CA LEU A 80 -1.05 18.34 0.44
C LEU A 80 0.09 17.46 -0.10
N ALA A 81 -0.21 16.33 -0.72
CA ALA A 81 0.79 15.48 -1.33
C ALA A 81 1.46 16.19 -2.51
N ASP A 82 0.69 16.90 -3.34
CA ASP A 82 1.22 17.67 -4.47
C ASP A 82 2.07 18.85 -4.02
N THR A 83 1.69 19.56 -2.96
CA THR A 83 2.54 20.61 -2.39
C THR A 83 3.83 20.04 -1.83
N LEU A 84 3.78 18.94 -1.07
CA LEU A 84 4.98 18.28 -0.56
C LEU A 84 5.88 17.75 -1.69
N LEU A 85 5.29 17.19 -2.75
CA LEU A 85 6.05 16.72 -3.91
C LEU A 85 6.67 17.87 -4.71
N ASN A 86 5.98 19.01 -4.82
CA ASN A 86 6.52 20.18 -5.49
C ASN A 86 7.57 20.88 -4.63
N GLU A 87 7.37 21.01 -3.31
CA GLU A 87 8.38 21.48 -2.37
C GLU A 87 9.62 20.57 -2.38
N ALA A 88 9.43 19.26 -2.49
CA ALA A 88 10.50 18.28 -2.66
C ALA A 88 11.27 18.42 -3.99
N LYS A 89 10.61 18.91 -5.05
CA LYS A 89 11.22 19.13 -6.37
C LYS A 89 11.88 20.51 -6.48
N GLU A 90 11.26 21.55 -5.91
CA GLU A 90 11.70 22.94 -6.00
C GLU A 90 12.68 23.32 -4.87
N GLY A 91 12.40 22.88 -3.65
CA GLY A 91 13.37 22.85 -2.56
C GLY A 91 14.16 21.57 -2.72
N GLY A 92 15.39 21.66 -3.22
CA GLY A 92 16.31 20.54 -3.47
C GLY A 92 16.63 19.70 -2.23
N ILE A 93 15.63 19.04 -1.66
CA ILE A 93 15.80 17.91 -0.78
C ILE A 93 16.51 16.89 -1.67
N ALA A 94 17.67 16.44 -1.22
CA ALA A 94 18.49 15.44 -1.86
C ALA A 94 17.77 14.08 -1.89
N ILE A 95 16.56 13.99 -2.44
CA ILE A 95 15.77 12.78 -2.57
C ILE A 95 16.52 11.84 -3.52
N GLU A 96 16.98 12.36 -4.65
CA GLU A 96 17.78 11.59 -5.61
C GLU A 96 19.14 11.14 -5.07
N ASN A 97 19.74 11.87 -4.13
CA ASN A 97 21.12 11.58 -3.70
C ASN A 97 21.21 11.02 -2.28
N ASP A 98 20.56 11.61 -1.28
CA ASP A 98 20.65 11.13 0.11
C ASP A 98 19.64 10.03 0.42
N ILE A 99 18.40 10.14 -0.05
CA ILE A 99 17.39 9.10 0.21
C ILE A 99 17.70 7.85 -0.60
N VAL A 100 18.07 8.00 -1.88
CA VAL A 100 18.50 6.87 -2.71
C VAL A 100 19.77 6.24 -2.15
N LYS A 101 20.79 7.00 -1.74
CA LYS A 101 22.01 6.41 -1.14
C LYS A 101 21.74 5.76 0.20
N ALA A 102 20.88 6.35 1.04
CA ALA A 102 20.49 5.73 2.31
C ALA A 102 19.73 4.43 2.07
N TRP A 103 18.82 4.40 1.09
CA TRP A 103 18.09 3.20 0.70
C TRP A 103 19.01 2.15 0.07
N GLU A 104 19.92 2.53 -0.82
CA GLU A 104 20.94 1.64 -1.37
C GLU A 104 21.86 1.07 -0.29
N ALA A 105 22.25 1.89 0.69
CA ALA A 105 23.06 1.45 1.82
C ALA A 105 22.31 0.45 2.69
N ALA A 106 21.06 0.75 3.06
CA ALA A 106 20.21 -0.14 3.84
C ALA A 106 19.91 -1.45 3.10
N PHE A 107 19.57 -1.37 1.81
CA PHE A 107 19.32 -2.54 0.97
C PHE A 107 20.57 -3.41 0.81
N ARG A 108 21.75 -2.79 0.63
CA ARG A 108 23.03 -3.51 0.57
C ARG A 108 23.37 -4.15 1.91
N GLU A 109 23.17 -3.45 3.02
CA GLU A 109 23.40 -3.98 4.36
C GLU A 109 22.53 -5.18 4.64
N GLU A 110 21.22 -5.08 4.38
CA GLU A 110 20.27 -6.18 4.55
C GLU A 110 20.60 -7.36 3.63
N THR A 111 20.86 -7.10 2.35
CA THR A 111 21.22 -8.17 1.39
C THR A 111 22.55 -8.85 1.76
N LEU A 112 23.53 -8.11 2.27
CA LEU A 112 24.79 -8.67 2.76
C LEU A 112 24.62 -9.40 4.09
N GLU A 113 23.73 -8.95 4.97
CA GLU A 113 23.42 -9.60 6.24
C GLU A 113 22.72 -10.94 6.02
N TYR A 114 21.77 -11.01 5.07
CA TYR A 114 21.18 -12.27 4.61
C TYR A 114 22.17 -13.14 3.84
N GLY A 115 23.03 -12.55 2.99
CA GLY A 115 24.10 -13.28 2.29
C GLY A 115 25.16 -13.87 3.25
N ARG A 116 25.48 -13.16 4.33
CA ARG A 116 26.38 -13.60 5.40
C ARG A 116 25.70 -14.52 6.42
N GLY A 117 24.38 -14.48 6.52
CA GLY A 117 23.59 -15.39 7.36
C GLY A 117 23.49 -16.81 6.81
N VAL A 118 23.59 -16.98 5.48
CA VAL A 118 23.58 -18.31 4.83
C VAL A 118 24.98 -18.93 4.72
N TYR A 119 26.02 -18.11 4.56
CA TYR A 119 27.42 -18.56 4.48
C TYR A 119 28.24 -18.00 5.64
N GLY A 120 28.53 -18.88 6.59
CA GLY A 120 29.09 -18.54 7.90
C GLY A 120 30.42 -17.78 7.89
N LYS A 121 30.62 -17.06 8.99
CA LYS A 121 31.87 -16.51 9.56
C LYS A 121 32.78 -15.68 8.64
N GLN A 122 32.88 -14.42 9.06
CA GLN A 122 33.58 -13.26 8.52
C GLN A 122 35.12 -13.36 8.39
N GLU A 123 35.77 -14.50 8.63
CA GLU A 123 37.24 -14.56 8.60
C GLU A 123 37.84 -14.86 7.20
N ASP A 124 37.07 -15.44 6.27
CA ASP A 124 37.61 -15.91 4.98
C ASP A 124 37.18 -15.05 3.76
N VAL A 125 36.42 -13.97 4.00
CA VAL A 125 35.72 -13.21 2.94
C VAL A 125 36.65 -12.32 2.10
N LYS A 126 37.96 -12.25 2.42
CA LYS A 126 38.90 -11.38 1.68
C LYS A 126 39.31 -11.95 0.31
N GLU A 127 39.20 -13.26 0.10
CA GLU A 127 39.46 -13.91 -1.20
C GLU A 127 38.23 -14.11 -2.08
N TRP A 128 37.03 -13.79 -1.56
CA TRP A 128 35.76 -14.05 -2.25
C TRP A 128 35.37 -13.04 -3.33
N ARG A 129 36.25 -12.06 -3.62
CA ARG A 129 36.08 -11.09 -4.71
C ARG A 129 36.96 -11.43 -5.91
N GLY A 130 36.90 -12.67 -6.35
CA GLY A 130 37.48 -13.12 -7.62
C GLY A 130 36.40 -13.82 -8.44
N THR A 131 36.23 -13.37 -9.68
CA THR A 131 35.28 -13.80 -10.74
C THR A 131 35.46 -15.27 -11.20
N GLN A 132 35.80 -16.18 -10.27
CA GLN A 132 36.07 -17.60 -10.44
C GLN A 132 35.45 -18.44 -9.31
N GLY A 133 34.74 -17.83 -8.35
CA GLY A 133 34.27 -18.50 -7.14
C GLY A 133 33.00 -19.33 -7.30
N GLU A 134 32.01 -18.84 -8.06
CA GLU A 134 30.67 -19.47 -8.12
C GLU A 134 30.69 -20.90 -8.65
N ASP A 135 31.47 -21.17 -9.71
CA ASP A 135 31.60 -22.51 -10.29
C ASP A 135 32.29 -23.49 -9.34
N VAL A 136 33.29 -23.03 -8.58
CA VAL A 136 34.03 -23.86 -7.61
C VAL A 136 33.15 -24.17 -6.39
N LEU A 137 32.32 -23.22 -5.96
CA LEU A 137 31.37 -23.40 -4.86
C LEU A 137 30.23 -24.32 -5.25
N PHE A 138 29.71 -24.17 -6.46
CA PHE A 138 28.72 -25.08 -7.02
C PHE A 138 29.30 -26.49 -7.12
N ALA A 139 30.53 -26.65 -7.63
CA ALA A 139 31.19 -27.94 -7.71
C ALA A 139 31.42 -28.58 -6.33
N ALA A 140 31.82 -27.81 -5.32
CA ALA A 140 32.04 -28.30 -3.96
C ALA A 140 30.72 -28.70 -3.27
N ALA A 141 29.67 -27.89 -3.41
CA ALA A 141 28.33 -28.20 -2.90
C ALA A 141 27.74 -29.42 -3.60
N TYR A 142 27.91 -29.53 -4.92
CA TYR A 142 27.46 -30.67 -5.71
C TYR A 142 28.19 -31.95 -5.32
N HIS A 143 29.52 -31.92 -5.19
CA HIS A 143 30.29 -33.08 -4.74
C HIS A 143 29.86 -33.55 -3.34
N SER A 144 29.66 -32.60 -2.41
CA SER A 144 29.16 -32.89 -1.06
C SER A 144 27.75 -33.48 -1.08
N LEU A 145 26.89 -33.00 -1.98
CA LEU A 145 25.53 -33.51 -2.14
C LEU A 145 25.52 -34.91 -2.77
N VAL A 146 26.39 -35.18 -3.74
CA VAL A 146 26.51 -36.49 -4.41
C VAL A 146 27.00 -37.57 -3.44
N HIS A 147 27.89 -37.21 -2.52
CA HIS A 147 28.36 -38.11 -1.46
C HIS A 147 27.47 -38.10 -0.21
N SER A 148 26.43 -37.27 -0.16
CA SER A 148 25.52 -37.21 0.97
C SER A 148 24.55 -38.40 0.96
N PRO A 149 24.33 -39.07 2.12
CA PRO A 149 23.30 -40.10 2.26
C PRO A 149 21.88 -39.62 1.92
N SER A 150 21.65 -38.30 1.94
CA SER A 150 20.35 -37.68 1.72
C SER A 150 19.99 -37.50 0.23
N LEU A 151 20.92 -37.71 -0.71
CA LEU A 151 20.68 -37.54 -2.14
C LEU A 151 19.52 -38.40 -2.65
N GLY A 152 19.45 -39.65 -2.19
CA GLY A 152 18.39 -40.57 -2.60
C GLY A 152 16.99 -40.11 -2.15
N LEU A 153 16.89 -39.32 -1.08
CA LEU A 153 15.63 -38.73 -0.63
C LEU A 153 15.28 -37.48 -1.46
N VAL A 154 16.26 -36.63 -1.74
CA VAL A 154 16.08 -35.43 -2.58
C VAL A 154 15.61 -35.84 -3.98
N LEU A 155 16.26 -36.82 -4.61
CA LEU A 155 15.88 -37.30 -5.94
C LEU A 155 14.48 -37.94 -5.98
N LYS A 156 14.08 -38.61 -4.90
CA LYS A 156 12.70 -39.14 -4.79
C LYS A 156 11.67 -38.03 -4.66
N CYS A 157 11.98 -37.01 -3.84
CA CYS A 157 11.14 -35.83 -3.68
C CYS A 157 11.02 -35.06 -5.01
N GLU A 158 12.14 -34.83 -5.69
CA GLU A 158 12.20 -34.18 -6.98
C GLU A 158 11.39 -34.92 -8.04
N ASN A 159 11.52 -36.25 -8.12
CA ASN A 159 10.72 -37.06 -9.04
C ASN A 159 9.21 -36.99 -8.71
N ALA A 160 8.85 -36.98 -7.41
CA ALA A 160 7.46 -36.80 -7.00
C ALA A 160 6.92 -35.41 -7.40
N HIS A 161 7.71 -34.36 -7.20
CA HIS A 161 7.38 -32.99 -7.61
C HIS A 161 7.24 -32.86 -9.13
N ALA A 162 8.19 -33.42 -9.90
CA ALA A 162 8.14 -33.40 -11.36
C ALA A 162 6.87 -34.08 -11.89
N ARG A 163 6.49 -35.22 -11.31
CA ARG A 163 5.23 -35.90 -11.67
C ARG A 163 3.99 -35.10 -11.28
N ALA A 164 4.00 -34.41 -10.14
CA ALA A 164 2.90 -33.54 -9.75
C ALA A 164 2.74 -32.36 -10.72
N LEU A 165 3.86 -31.72 -11.11
CA LEU A 165 3.85 -30.65 -12.09
C LEU A 165 3.37 -31.12 -13.47
N GLN A 166 3.80 -32.30 -13.92
CA GLN A 166 3.31 -32.88 -15.18
C GLN A 166 1.80 -33.13 -15.16
N ARG A 167 1.25 -33.59 -14.02
CA ARG A 167 -0.21 -33.78 -13.87
C ARG A 167 -0.95 -32.45 -13.90
N LEU A 168 -0.44 -31.43 -13.21
CA LEU A 168 -1.04 -30.09 -13.22
C LEU A 168 -1.00 -29.48 -14.61
N ALA A 169 0.10 -29.63 -15.35
CA ALA A 169 0.22 -29.18 -16.73
C ALA A 169 -0.79 -29.90 -17.64
N ALA A 170 -0.89 -31.24 -17.53
CA ALA A 170 -1.86 -32.02 -18.31
C ALA A 170 -3.31 -31.64 -18.00
N GLN A 171 -3.64 -31.43 -16.71
CA GLN A 171 -4.97 -30.96 -16.30
C GLN A 171 -5.26 -29.57 -16.86
N ARG A 172 -4.30 -28.64 -16.78
CA ARG A 172 -4.41 -27.31 -17.36
C ARG A 172 -4.62 -27.37 -18.88
N ASP A 173 -3.93 -28.27 -19.57
CA ASP A 173 -4.08 -28.43 -21.02
C ASP A 173 -5.45 -29.04 -21.39
N GLU A 174 -5.98 -29.96 -20.58
CA GLU A 174 -7.33 -30.51 -20.73
C GLU A 174 -8.42 -29.46 -20.47
N GLU A 175 -8.27 -28.65 -19.41
CA GLU A 175 -9.18 -27.55 -19.10
C GLU A 175 -9.21 -26.50 -20.21
N ILE A 176 -8.05 -26.18 -20.82
CA ILE A 176 -8.00 -25.27 -21.97
C ILE A 176 -8.66 -25.89 -23.19
N ALA A 177 -8.39 -27.16 -23.50
CA ALA A 177 -9.05 -27.84 -24.61
C ALA A 177 -10.57 -27.92 -24.44
N ALA A 178 -11.07 -28.00 -23.20
CA ALA A 178 -12.49 -27.96 -22.89
C ALA A 178 -13.12 -26.56 -23.03
N LEU A 179 -12.32 -25.49 -22.95
CA LEU A 179 -12.76 -24.10 -23.15
C LEU A 179 -12.68 -23.64 -24.62
N ASP A 180 -11.87 -24.32 -25.44
CA ASP A 180 -11.72 -24.06 -26.89
C ASP A 180 -12.78 -24.80 -27.75
N LEU A 181 -13.87 -25.28 -27.14
CA LEU A 181 -15.05 -25.93 -27.75
C LEU A 181 -16.33 -25.16 -27.38
#